data_AF-A0A6L7Z1V8-F1
#
_entry.id   AF-A0A6L7Z1V8-F1
#
_cell.length_a   1.000
_cell.length_b   1.000
_cell.length_c   1.000
_cell.angle_alpha   90.00
_cell.angle_beta   90.00
_cell.angle_gamma   90.00
#
_symmetry.space_group_name_H-M   'P 1'
#
loop_
_entity.id
_entity.type
_entity.pdbx_description
1 polymer ?
#
loop_
_entity_poly.entity_id
_entity_poly.type
_entity_poly.pdbx_seq_one_letter_code
_entity_poly.pdbx_strand_id
1 'polypeptide(L)'
;MGDRRNKLQAKFTPKNRYANFGDVLVRMRVRGFRCHANTMVEIQSPITAFCGMNGTGKSTLLQMLAIAYKRLAPARPYYVKDFLVIGPLDPAPFSDVAEVEFTYLKNPTDHKTVTISRRPTQRWSGYVRRPEREVYFAGVGHYLPRIEQRDFVVRNAKNLQITDQQDIPQVVKEAASTILACQYSAATSKAVTYSRYNGDIVCVQRGGVEYSEAHMGFGEGRTQSLVVALEKIPDVTTIRVRSTALPST
;
A
#
# COMPACT_ATOMS: atom_id res chain seq x y z
N MET A 1 -0.27 -27.52 -14.59
CA MET A 1 -1.05 -26.35 -14.12
C MET A 1 -0.64 -25.13 -14.93
N GLY A 2 -1.57 -24.43 -15.59
CA GLY A 2 -1.22 -23.21 -16.36
C GLY A 2 -0.64 -22.10 -15.48
N ASP A 3 0.29 -21.33 -16.05
CA ASP A 3 0.99 -20.23 -15.38
C ASP A 3 0.01 -19.24 -14.72
N ARG A 4 0.14 -19.05 -13.40
CA ARG A 4 -0.71 -18.15 -12.62
C ARG A 4 -0.64 -16.71 -13.13
N ARG A 5 0.49 -16.29 -13.71
CA ARG A 5 0.68 -14.96 -14.31
C ARG A 5 -0.23 -14.77 -15.52
N ASN A 6 -0.30 -15.77 -16.40
CA ASN A 6 -1.16 -15.72 -17.58
C ASN A 6 -2.64 -15.72 -17.21
N LYS A 7 -3.03 -16.52 -16.21
CA LYS A 7 -4.40 -16.51 -15.68
C LYS A 7 -4.77 -15.14 -15.12
N LEU A 8 -3.86 -14.51 -14.39
CA LEU A 8 -4.08 -13.18 -13.81
C LEU A 8 -4.18 -12.10 -14.91
N GLN A 9 -3.27 -12.13 -15.89
CA GLN A 9 -3.30 -11.19 -17.01
C GLN A 9 -4.58 -11.34 -17.85
N ALA A 10 -5.06 -12.58 -18.06
CA ALA A 10 -6.31 -12.85 -18.78
C ALA A 10 -7.53 -12.15 -18.14
N LYS A 11 -7.53 -11.98 -16.80
CA LYS A 11 -8.58 -11.24 -16.08
C LYS A 11 -8.60 -9.74 -16.44
N PHE A 12 -7.46 -9.17 -16.84
CA PHE A 12 -7.30 -7.73 -17.09
C PHE A 12 -7.28 -7.35 -18.59
N THR A 13 -7.58 -8.30 -19.47
CA THR A 13 -7.81 -8.05 -20.90
C THR A 13 -9.01 -7.11 -21.10
N PRO A 14 -9.07 -6.29 -22.16
CA PRO A 14 -10.17 -5.33 -22.36
C PRO A 14 -11.57 -5.96 -22.26
N LYS A 15 -11.73 -7.19 -22.77
CA LYS A 15 -12.99 -7.95 -22.71
C LYS A 15 -13.42 -8.27 -21.26
N ASN A 16 -12.49 -8.61 -20.39
CA ASN A 16 -12.77 -9.12 -19.04
C ASN A 16 -12.57 -8.07 -17.94
N ARG A 17 -11.84 -6.99 -18.22
CA ARG A 17 -11.36 -6.03 -17.23
C ARG A 17 -12.50 -5.37 -16.45
N TYR A 18 -13.54 -4.89 -17.12
CA TYR A 18 -14.68 -4.27 -16.45
C TYR A 18 -15.47 -5.28 -15.60
N ALA A 19 -15.76 -6.46 -16.14
CA ALA A 19 -16.52 -7.50 -15.42
C ALA A 19 -15.79 -7.95 -14.14
N ASN A 20 -14.46 -8.02 -14.17
CA ASN A 20 -13.67 -8.46 -13.02
C ASN A 20 -13.33 -7.35 -12.02
N PHE A 21 -13.15 -6.11 -12.50
CA PHE A 21 -12.58 -5.03 -11.68
C PHE A 21 -13.47 -3.78 -11.60
N GLY A 22 -14.60 -3.71 -12.30
CA GLY A 22 -15.49 -2.53 -12.32
C GLY A 22 -14.79 -1.27 -12.79
N ASP A 23 -14.98 -0.17 -12.05
CA ASP A 23 -14.39 1.15 -12.32
C ASP A 23 -12.89 1.19 -11.97
N VAL A 24 -12.10 0.35 -12.63
CA VAL A 24 -10.65 0.25 -12.43
C VAL A 24 -9.93 1.37 -13.17
N LEU A 25 -8.88 1.90 -12.55
CA LEU A 25 -8.02 2.92 -13.11
C LEU A 25 -7.21 2.32 -14.25
N VAL A 26 -7.29 2.92 -15.43
CA VAL A 26 -6.55 2.47 -16.63
C VAL A 26 -5.51 3.50 -17.08
N ARG A 27 -5.65 4.77 -16.67
CA ARG A 27 -4.66 5.81 -16.98
C ARG A 27 -4.61 6.85 -15.86
N MET A 28 -3.41 7.36 -15.60
CA MET A 28 -3.17 8.53 -14.77
C MET A 28 -2.26 9.49 -15.53
N ARG A 29 -2.57 10.78 -15.53
CA ARG A 29 -1.71 11.84 -16.07
C ARG A 29 -1.41 12.86 -14.99
N VAL A 30 -0.13 13.06 -14.68
CA VAL A 30 0.35 13.92 -13.60
C VAL A 30 1.08 15.12 -14.20
N ARG A 31 0.66 16.34 -13.83
CA ARG A 31 1.22 17.61 -14.30
C ARG A 31 1.52 18.56 -13.16
N GLY A 32 2.71 19.15 -13.17
CA GLY A 32 3.11 20.17 -12.21
C GLY A 32 3.44 19.62 -10.81
N PHE A 33 3.85 18.36 -10.69
CA PHE A 33 4.26 17.77 -9.40
C PHE A 33 5.73 17.38 -9.43
N ARG A 34 6.59 18.04 -8.63
CA ARG A 34 8.04 17.75 -8.58
C ARG A 34 8.66 17.67 -9.99
N CYS A 35 9.29 16.54 -10.33
CA CYS A 35 9.88 16.28 -11.65
C CYS A 35 8.85 15.90 -12.73
N HIS A 36 7.56 15.76 -12.40
CA HIS A 36 6.50 15.40 -13.34
C HIS A 36 5.86 16.65 -13.94
N ALA A 37 6.47 17.17 -15.02
CA ALA A 37 5.89 18.25 -15.81
C ALA A 37 4.62 17.79 -16.56
N ASN A 38 4.67 16.61 -17.18
CA ASN A 38 3.55 15.98 -17.88
C ASN A 38 3.79 14.47 -18.05
N THR A 39 3.65 13.70 -16.98
CA THR A 39 3.87 12.26 -17.00
C THR A 39 2.55 11.51 -17.18
N MET A 40 2.47 10.68 -18.22
CA MET A 40 1.34 9.77 -18.44
C MET A 40 1.74 8.35 -18.02
N VAL A 41 0.85 7.68 -17.29
CA VAL A 41 0.99 6.30 -16.83
C VAL A 41 -0.23 5.53 -17.28
N GLU A 42 -0.04 4.46 -18.04
CA GLU A 42 -1.09 3.52 -18.39
C GLU A 42 -0.99 2.24 -17.57
N ILE A 43 -2.13 1.80 -17.03
CA ILE A 43 -2.24 0.58 -16.23
C ILE A 43 -2.77 -0.52 -17.14
N GLN A 44 -1.88 -1.41 -17.57
CA GLN A 44 -2.17 -2.48 -18.52
C GLN A 44 -2.18 -3.89 -17.87
N SER A 45 -1.91 -3.94 -16.56
CA SER A 45 -1.83 -5.18 -15.78
C SER A 45 -2.46 -4.96 -14.39
N PRO A 46 -3.09 -5.98 -13.79
CA PRO A 46 -3.62 -5.90 -12.43
C PRO A 46 -2.50 -5.79 -11.39
N ILE A 47 -1.26 -6.16 -11.75
CA ILE A 47 -0.05 -5.91 -10.96
C ILE A 47 0.87 -5.02 -11.80
N THR A 48 1.07 -3.79 -11.35
CA THR A 48 1.95 -2.81 -12.01
C THR A 48 3.09 -2.42 -11.08
N ALA A 49 4.32 -2.55 -11.55
CA ALA A 49 5.53 -2.16 -10.81
C ALA A 49 6.13 -0.89 -11.40
N PHE A 50 6.46 0.08 -10.53
CA PHE A 50 7.22 1.28 -10.91
C PHE A 50 8.69 1.06 -10.55
N CYS A 51 9.52 0.87 -11.58
CA CYS A 51 10.96 0.66 -11.45
C CYS A 51 11.75 1.85 -12.02
N GLY A 52 13.00 2.01 -11.58
CA GLY A 52 13.90 3.07 -12.07
C GLY A 52 14.78 3.67 -10.97
N MET A 53 15.72 4.54 -11.35
CA MET A 53 16.69 5.16 -10.43
C MET A 53 16.05 5.97 -9.30
N ASN A 54 16.75 6.11 -8.18
CA ASN A 54 16.30 6.98 -7.10
C ASN A 54 16.17 8.43 -7.59
N GLY A 55 15.18 9.16 -7.09
CA GLY A 55 14.91 10.55 -7.51
C GLY A 55 13.99 10.73 -8.73
N THR A 56 13.66 9.68 -9.50
CA THR A 56 12.81 9.78 -10.71
C THR A 56 11.30 9.99 -10.44
N GLY A 57 10.90 10.29 -9.20
CA GLY A 57 9.51 10.60 -8.85
C GLY A 57 8.57 9.40 -8.70
N LYS A 58 9.07 8.15 -8.70
CA LYS A 58 8.24 6.93 -8.48
C LYS A 58 7.32 7.02 -7.24
N SER A 59 7.85 7.56 -6.14
CA SER A 59 7.09 7.79 -4.92
C SER A 59 5.96 8.78 -5.12
N THR A 60 6.19 9.84 -5.88
CA THR A 60 5.18 10.85 -6.24
C THR A 60 4.08 10.22 -7.09
N LEU A 61 4.41 9.37 -8.07
CA LEU A 61 3.41 8.61 -8.83
C LEU A 61 2.57 7.69 -7.93
N LEU A 62 3.20 6.94 -7.00
CA LEU A 62 2.47 6.09 -6.06
C LEU A 62 1.55 6.89 -5.11
N GLN A 63 1.99 8.08 -4.68
CA GLN A 63 1.18 9.00 -3.88
C GLN A 63 0.00 9.59 -4.67
N MET A 64 0.21 9.95 -5.93
CA MET A 64 -0.87 10.42 -6.81
C MET A 64 -1.85 9.29 -7.13
N LEU A 65 -1.34 8.08 -7.31
CA LEU A 65 -2.20 6.92 -7.39
C LEU A 65 -3.02 6.81 -6.09
N ALA A 66 -2.42 6.89 -4.89
CA ALA A 66 -3.09 6.78 -3.58
C ALA A 66 -4.41 7.57 -3.48
N ILE A 67 -4.47 8.74 -4.11
CA ILE A 67 -5.63 9.64 -4.09
C ILE A 67 -6.66 9.40 -5.23
N ALA A 68 -6.47 8.40 -6.10
CA ALA A 68 -7.36 8.14 -7.23
C ALA A 68 -8.80 7.83 -6.81
N TYR A 69 -8.99 7.07 -5.72
CA TYR A 69 -10.30 6.63 -5.27
C TYR A 69 -10.76 7.34 -4.00
N LYS A 70 -12.07 7.39 -3.79
CA LYS A 70 -12.67 7.69 -2.50
C LYS A 70 -12.72 6.38 -1.68
N ARG A 71 -12.03 6.35 -0.55
CA ARG A 71 -12.08 5.22 0.40
C ARG A 71 -13.43 5.21 1.11
N LEU A 72 -13.90 4.01 1.45
CA LEU A 72 -15.17 3.82 2.15
C LEU A 72 -14.95 3.98 3.67
N ALA A 73 -15.99 4.44 4.37
CA ALA A 73 -15.96 4.50 5.83
C ALA A 73 -15.68 3.09 6.42
N PRO A 74 -14.94 2.97 7.53
CA PRO A 74 -14.45 4.04 8.42
C PRO A 74 -13.14 4.71 7.94
N ALA A 75 -12.57 4.26 6.82
CA ALA A 75 -11.29 4.78 6.35
C ALA A 75 -11.41 6.19 5.77
N ARG A 76 -10.53 7.10 6.21
CA ARG A 76 -10.47 8.46 5.66
C ARG A 76 -9.89 8.43 4.23
N PRO A 77 -10.52 9.14 3.26
CA PRO A 77 -9.96 9.29 1.92
C PRO A 77 -8.58 9.97 1.96
N TYR A 78 -7.72 9.58 1.02
CA TYR A 78 -6.46 10.28 0.82
C TYR A 78 -6.64 11.54 -0.04
N TYR A 79 -5.88 12.58 0.29
CA TYR A 79 -5.80 13.86 -0.38
C TYR A 79 -4.34 14.20 -0.71
N VAL A 80 -4.10 15.10 -1.68
CA VAL A 80 -2.74 15.51 -2.05
C VAL A 80 -1.94 15.99 -0.83
N LYS A 81 -2.59 16.76 0.05
CA LYS A 81 -1.97 17.32 1.27
C LYS A 81 -1.50 16.28 2.28
N ASP A 82 -2.02 15.04 2.20
CA ASP A 82 -1.59 13.97 3.10
C ASP A 82 -0.22 13.40 2.68
N PHE A 83 0.24 13.71 1.46
CA PHE A 83 1.51 13.21 0.90
C PHE A 83 2.51 14.30 0.53
N LEU A 84 2.02 15.45 0.09
CA LEU A 84 2.85 16.59 -0.32
C LEU A 84 2.53 17.78 0.60
N VAL A 85 3.41 17.99 1.56
CA VAL A 85 3.30 19.07 2.56
C VAL A 85 4.10 20.26 2.05
N ILE A 86 3.46 21.43 2.06
CA ILE A 86 4.16 22.71 1.84
C ILE A 86 4.74 23.15 3.17
N GLY A 87 6.02 23.51 3.19
CA GLY A 87 6.66 24.09 4.36
C GLY A 87 7.86 24.95 3.99
N PRO A 88 8.51 25.62 4.96
CA PRO A 88 9.65 26.49 4.69
C PRO A 88 10.82 25.79 3.99
N LEU A 89 11.02 24.50 4.29
CA LEU A 89 12.08 23.67 3.70
C LEU A 89 11.71 23.12 2.31
N ASP A 90 10.43 23.19 1.94
CA ASP A 90 9.92 22.68 0.69
C ASP A 90 8.67 23.49 0.28
N PRO A 91 8.89 24.72 -0.21
CA PRO A 91 7.80 25.68 -0.41
C PRO A 91 6.95 25.37 -1.66
N ALA A 92 7.50 24.64 -2.63
CA ALA A 92 6.87 24.40 -3.93
C ALA A 92 6.98 22.93 -4.40
N PRO A 93 6.37 21.96 -3.69
CA PRO A 93 6.35 20.55 -4.12
C PRO A 93 5.51 20.31 -5.38
N PHE A 94 4.69 21.28 -5.78
CA PHE A 94 3.88 21.30 -6.99
C PHE A 94 3.65 22.75 -7.45
N SER A 95 3.26 22.94 -8.71
CA SER A 95 2.94 24.26 -9.27
C SER A 95 1.50 24.71 -8.95
N ASP A 96 1.21 25.99 -9.20
CA ASP A 96 -0.11 26.60 -8.95
C ASP A 96 -1.22 26.08 -9.86
N VAL A 97 -0.83 25.48 -10.99
CA VAL A 97 -1.72 24.85 -11.98
C VAL A 97 -1.56 23.33 -11.99
N ALA A 98 -1.03 22.75 -10.92
CA ALA A 98 -0.83 21.32 -10.81
C ALA A 98 -2.15 20.56 -10.88
N GLU A 99 -2.14 19.47 -11.63
CA GLU A 99 -3.32 18.63 -11.81
C GLU A 99 -2.94 17.16 -12.05
N VAL A 100 -3.78 16.29 -11.52
CA VAL A 100 -3.76 14.87 -11.81
C VAL A 100 -5.09 14.44 -12.40
N GLU A 101 -5.01 13.83 -13.56
CA GLU A 101 -6.15 13.27 -14.28
C GLU A 101 -6.14 11.75 -14.11
N PHE A 102 -7.29 11.19 -13.77
CA PHE A 102 -7.50 9.75 -13.66
C PHE A 102 -8.57 9.32 -14.64
N THR A 103 -8.24 8.33 -15.46
CA THR A 103 -9.19 7.69 -16.37
C THR A 103 -9.54 6.30 -15.83
N TYR A 104 -10.82 6.07 -15.60
CA TYR A 104 -11.39 4.81 -15.15
C TYR A 104 -12.15 4.15 -16.30
N LEU A 105 -12.26 2.83 -16.27
CA LEU A 105 -13.34 2.18 -17.00
C LEU A 105 -14.68 2.60 -16.42
N LYS A 106 -15.67 2.82 -17.28
CA LYS A 106 -17.07 3.02 -16.88
C LYS A 106 -17.96 1.86 -17.37
N ASN A 107 -17.59 1.27 -18.49
CA ASN A 107 -18.10 0.00 -19.01
C ASN A 107 -16.99 -0.59 -19.94
N PRO A 108 -17.21 -1.75 -20.61
CA PRO A 108 -16.17 -2.36 -21.47
C PRO A 108 -15.65 -1.47 -22.61
N THR A 109 -16.40 -0.45 -23.03
CA THR A 109 -16.08 0.41 -24.19
C THR A 109 -15.89 1.89 -23.83
N ASP A 110 -16.38 2.34 -22.69
CA ASP A 110 -16.43 3.74 -22.26
C ASP A 110 -15.53 4.01 -21.06
N HIS A 111 -15.03 5.23 -20.99
CA HIS A 111 -14.11 5.69 -19.97
C HIS A 111 -14.66 6.93 -19.27
N LYS A 112 -14.40 7.02 -17.96
CA LYS A 112 -14.70 8.22 -17.17
C LYS A 112 -13.41 8.87 -16.73
N THR A 113 -13.25 10.16 -17.04
CA THR A 113 -12.10 10.95 -16.61
C THR A 113 -12.48 11.87 -15.45
N VAL A 114 -11.64 11.89 -14.42
CA VAL A 114 -11.76 12.77 -13.24
C VAL A 114 -10.44 13.50 -13.04
N THR A 115 -10.51 14.82 -12.94
CA THR A 115 -9.33 15.67 -12.70
C THR A 115 -9.37 16.24 -11.29
N ILE A 116 -8.27 16.06 -10.57
CA ILE A 116 -7.98 16.77 -9.32
C ILE A 116 -6.97 17.85 -9.66
N SER A 117 -7.38 19.11 -9.53
CA SER A 117 -6.54 20.25 -9.87
C SER A 117 -6.52 21.29 -8.75
N ARG A 118 -5.41 22.01 -8.72
CA ARG A 118 -5.25 23.23 -7.94
C ARG A 118 -5.50 24.42 -8.86
N ARG A 119 -6.27 25.40 -8.40
CA ARG A 119 -6.33 26.72 -9.05
C ARG A 119 -5.38 27.65 -8.29
N PRO A 120 -4.79 28.66 -8.95
CA PRO A 120 -3.76 29.53 -8.34
C PRO A 120 -4.13 30.19 -7.02
N THR A 121 -5.42 30.32 -6.70
CA THR A 121 -5.94 30.92 -5.46
C THR A 121 -6.83 29.99 -4.64
N GLN A 122 -6.96 28.71 -5.01
CA GLN A 122 -7.92 27.80 -4.39
C GLN A 122 -7.33 26.50 -3.85
N ARG A 123 -8.07 25.92 -2.92
CA ARG A 123 -7.86 24.55 -2.43
C ARG A 123 -7.98 23.55 -3.58
N TRP A 124 -7.34 22.40 -3.44
CA TRP A 124 -7.52 21.27 -4.34
C TRP A 124 -9.00 20.93 -4.53
N SER A 125 -9.43 20.72 -5.77
CA SER A 125 -10.81 20.43 -6.14
C SER A 125 -10.93 19.11 -6.91
N GLY A 126 -12.15 18.67 -7.24
CA GLY A 126 -12.39 17.46 -8.06
C GLY A 126 -12.47 16.13 -7.31
N TYR A 127 -12.20 16.10 -6.00
CA TYR A 127 -12.21 14.87 -5.19
C TYR A 127 -13.56 14.13 -5.13
N VAL A 128 -14.69 14.84 -5.26
CA VAL A 128 -16.05 14.29 -5.10
C VAL A 128 -16.42 13.33 -6.23
N ARG A 129 -15.87 13.53 -7.44
CA ARG A 129 -16.24 12.75 -8.64
C ARG A 129 -15.52 11.40 -8.75
N ARG A 130 -14.55 11.15 -7.87
CA ARG A 130 -13.78 9.89 -7.81
C ARG A 130 -14.73 8.71 -7.51
N PRO A 131 -14.56 7.57 -8.19
CA PRO A 131 -15.28 6.36 -7.81
C PRO A 131 -14.87 5.88 -6.41
N GLU A 132 -15.75 5.12 -5.78
CA GLU A 132 -15.49 4.50 -4.48
C GLU A 132 -14.75 3.18 -4.66
N ARG A 133 -13.65 3.01 -3.93
CA ARG A 133 -12.89 1.77 -3.85
C ARG A 133 -11.98 1.85 -2.64
N GLU A 134 -11.84 0.72 -1.94
CA GLU A 134 -10.81 0.64 -0.90
C GLU A 134 -9.41 0.76 -1.52
N VAL A 135 -8.55 1.51 -0.85
CA VAL A 135 -7.17 1.74 -1.26
C VAL A 135 -6.29 1.55 -0.05
N TYR A 136 -5.38 0.59 -0.16
CA TYR A 136 -4.35 0.38 0.85
C TYR A 136 -3.02 0.98 0.35
N PHE A 137 -2.56 2.05 1.01
CA PHE A 137 -1.26 2.65 0.76
C PHE A 137 -0.24 2.16 1.78
N ALA A 138 0.57 1.19 1.36
CA ALA A 138 1.66 0.60 2.11
C ALA A 138 2.94 1.45 1.95
N GLY A 139 3.00 2.56 2.69
CA GLY A 139 4.19 3.40 2.78
C GLY A 139 5.35 2.73 3.53
N VAL A 140 6.59 3.15 3.29
CA VAL A 140 7.78 2.55 3.92
C VAL A 140 7.71 2.59 5.45
N GLY A 141 7.14 3.66 6.01
CA GLY A 141 6.97 3.82 7.45
C GLY A 141 6.10 2.75 8.13
N HIS A 142 5.18 2.11 7.39
CA HIS A 142 4.37 1.00 7.92
C HIS A 142 5.18 -0.26 8.24
N TYR A 143 6.44 -0.33 7.80
CA TYR A 143 7.24 -1.54 7.84
C TYR A 143 8.59 -1.37 8.54
N LEU A 144 8.77 -0.28 9.28
CA LEU A 144 9.90 -0.19 10.21
C LEU A 144 9.73 -1.29 11.28
N PRO A 145 10.74 -2.14 11.52
CA PRO A 145 10.71 -3.09 12.62
C PRO A 145 10.37 -2.38 13.92
N ARG A 146 9.55 -2.99 14.78
CA ARG A 146 9.14 -2.34 16.04
C ARG A 146 10.31 -1.96 16.93
N ILE A 147 11.41 -2.70 16.84
CA ILE A 147 12.68 -2.40 17.55
C ILE A 147 13.32 -1.09 17.10
N GLU A 148 13.10 -0.67 15.85
CA GLU A 148 13.55 0.61 15.31
C GLU A 148 12.55 1.75 15.59
N GLN A 149 11.37 1.42 16.13
CA GLN A 149 10.35 2.36 16.53
C GLN A 149 10.37 2.61 18.04
N ARG A 150 9.76 3.72 18.48
CA ARG A 150 9.48 3.98 19.90
C ARG A 150 8.26 3.18 20.40
N ASP A 151 8.13 1.92 19.97
CA ASP A 151 6.97 1.06 20.20
C ASP A 151 6.87 0.60 21.66
N PHE A 152 5.64 0.55 22.21
CA PHE A 152 5.41 0.20 23.61
C PHE A 152 5.70 -1.28 23.91
N VAL A 153 5.50 -2.18 22.92
CA VAL A 153 5.76 -3.62 23.03
C VAL A 153 7.22 -3.84 23.35
N VAL A 154 8.10 -3.18 22.61
CA VAL A 154 9.54 -3.32 22.77
C VAL A 154 10.01 -2.70 24.08
N ARG A 155 9.54 -1.48 24.40
CA ARG A 155 9.96 -0.74 25.58
C ARG A 155 9.53 -1.38 26.89
N ASN A 156 8.37 -2.02 26.90
CA ASN A 156 7.76 -2.58 28.10
C ASN A 156 7.69 -4.11 28.06
N ALA A 157 8.55 -4.76 27.27
CA ALA A 157 8.50 -6.20 27.01
C ALA A 157 8.37 -7.05 28.28
N LYS A 158 9.04 -6.66 29.37
CA LYS A 158 9.00 -7.36 30.67
C LYS A 158 7.65 -7.30 31.40
N ASN A 159 6.82 -6.29 31.07
CA ASN A 159 5.58 -5.97 31.77
C ASN A 159 4.34 -6.15 30.87
N LEU A 160 4.51 -6.74 29.67
CA LEU A 160 3.39 -7.01 28.78
C LEU A 160 2.52 -8.12 29.35
N GLN A 161 1.21 -7.96 29.19
CA GLN A 161 0.23 -9.00 29.46
C GLN A 161 -0.33 -9.50 28.14
N ILE A 162 -0.31 -10.82 27.92
CA ILE A 162 -0.96 -11.45 26.77
C ILE A 162 -2.42 -11.66 27.14
N THR A 163 -3.33 -11.09 26.35
CA THR A 163 -4.78 -11.13 26.61
C THR A 163 -5.50 -12.13 25.72
N ASP A 164 -4.96 -12.41 24.53
CA ASP A 164 -5.51 -13.38 23.60
C ASP A 164 -4.39 -13.97 22.72
N GLN A 165 -4.64 -15.15 22.16
CA GLN A 165 -3.76 -15.80 21.19
C GLN A 165 -4.57 -16.50 20.12
N GLN A 166 -4.20 -16.25 18.86
CA GLN A 166 -4.84 -16.86 17.69
C GLN A 166 -3.79 -17.38 16.72
N ASP A 167 -4.05 -18.55 16.14
CA ASP A 167 -3.20 -19.07 15.08
C ASP A 167 -3.32 -18.21 13.82
N ILE A 168 -2.18 -17.93 13.19
CA ILE A 168 -2.17 -17.28 11.88
C ILE A 168 -2.73 -18.29 10.86
N PRO A 169 -3.68 -17.89 9.99
CA PRO A 169 -4.25 -18.78 8.99
C PRO A 169 -3.18 -19.50 8.17
N GLN A 170 -3.37 -20.80 7.94
CA GLN A 170 -2.39 -21.64 7.24
C GLN A 170 -1.97 -21.05 5.88
N VAL A 171 -2.91 -20.46 5.14
CA VAL A 171 -2.65 -19.79 3.85
C VAL A 171 -1.67 -18.62 3.97
N VAL A 172 -1.78 -17.81 5.03
CA VAL A 172 -0.87 -16.68 5.31
C VAL A 172 0.52 -17.21 5.65
N LYS A 173 0.60 -18.25 6.50
CA LYS A 173 1.87 -18.87 6.90
C LYS A 173 2.59 -19.48 5.71
N GLU A 174 1.89 -20.21 4.84
CA GLU A 174 2.43 -20.82 3.63
C GLU A 174 2.90 -19.77 2.61
N ALA A 175 2.13 -18.71 2.41
CA ALA A 175 2.51 -17.60 1.56
C ALA A 175 3.78 -16.90 2.07
N ALA A 176 3.83 -16.57 3.37
CA ALA A 176 5.01 -15.95 3.98
C ALA A 176 6.24 -16.86 3.92
N SER A 177 6.08 -18.17 4.20
CA SER A 177 7.14 -19.19 4.09
C SER A 177 7.70 -19.27 2.67
N THR A 178 6.82 -19.24 1.67
CA THR A 178 7.21 -19.26 0.25
C THR A 178 7.97 -18.00 -0.15
N ILE A 179 7.51 -16.81 0.25
CA ILE A 179 8.15 -15.54 -0.12
C ILE A 179 9.53 -15.40 0.56
N LEU A 180 9.64 -15.82 1.82
CA LEU A 180 10.86 -15.73 2.62
C LEU A 180 11.82 -16.92 2.40
N ALA A 181 11.43 -17.90 1.57
CA ALA A 181 12.17 -19.14 1.36
C ALA A 181 12.56 -19.83 2.69
N CYS A 182 11.61 -19.88 3.63
CA CYS A 182 11.79 -20.50 4.95
C CYS A 182 10.60 -21.41 5.29
N GLN A 183 10.70 -22.16 6.39
CA GLN A 183 9.63 -23.01 6.88
C GLN A 183 9.30 -22.65 8.33
N TYR A 184 8.12 -22.06 8.54
CA TYR A 184 7.57 -21.86 9.87
C TYR A 184 6.81 -23.10 10.31
N SER A 185 7.18 -23.69 11.45
CA SER A 185 6.42 -24.79 12.05
C SER A 185 5.09 -24.26 12.63
N ALA A 186 5.15 -23.10 13.29
CA ALA A 186 3.99 -22.43 13.87
C ALA A 186 4.07 -20.91 13.66
N ALA A 187 2.91 -20.25 13.63
CA ALA A 187 2.78 -18.80 13.58
C ALA A 187 1.50 -18.39 14.33
N THR A 188 1.62 -17.48 15.29
CA THR A 188 0.52 -17.03 16.15
C THR A 188 0.50 -15.51 16.25
N SER A 189 -0.69 -14.91 16.27
CA SER A 189 -0.91 -13.53 16.69
C SER A 189 -1.28 -13.50 18.17
N LYS A 190 -0.53 -12.77 19.00
CA LYS A 190 -0.78 -12.60 20.44
C LYS A 190 -1.25 -11.17 20.69
N ALA A 191 -2.48 -10.99 21.18
CA ALA A 191 -2.94 -9.69 21.63
C ALA A 191 -2.26 -9.37 22.96
N VAL A 192 -1.67 -8.18 23.08
CA VAL A 192 -0.94 -7.73 24.26
C VAL A 192 -1.44 -6.38 24.75
N THR A 193 -1.32 -6.18 26.06
CA THR A 193 -1.65 -4.92 26.72
C THR A 193 -0.55 -4.47 27.68
N TYR A 194 -0.41 -3.16 27.83
CA TYR A 194 0.39 -2.51 28.86
C TYR A 194 -0.23 -1.16 29.22
N SER A 195 -0.72 -1.03 30.45
CA SER A 195 -1.47 0.15 30.90
C SER A 195 -2.67 0.42 29.97
N ARG A 196 -2.70 1.55 29.27
CA ARG A 196 -3.75 1.91 28.29
C ARG A 196 -3.45 1.47 26.85
N TYR A 197 -2.27 0.90 26.60
CA TYR A 197 -1.83 0.52 25.26
C TYR A 197 -2.21 -0.92 24.96
N ASN A 198 -2.72 -1.16 23.75
CA ASN A 198 -3.04 -2.49 23.25
C ASN A 198 -2.40 -2.66 21.86
N GLY A 199 -2.09 -3.89 21.49
CA GLY A 199 -1.60 -4.21 20.16
C GLY A 199 -1.46 -5.72 19.96
N ASP A 200 -1.26 -6.13 18.72
CA ASP A 200 -1.03 -7.54 18.38
C ASP A 200 0.45 -7.76 18.08
N ILE A 201 1.01 -8.90 18.50
CA ILE A 201 2.38 -9.32 18.21
C ILE A 201 2.34 -10.63 17.44
N VAL A 202 3.01 -10.68 16.29
CA VAL A 202 3.23 -11.95 15.59
C VAL A 202 4.42 -12.68 16.20
N CYS A 203 4.22 -13.94 16.57
CA CYS A 203 5.28 -14.88 16.95
C CYS A 203 5.32 -16.02 15.94
N VAL A 204 6.54 -16.46 15.62
CA VAL A 204 6.77 -17.59 14.72
C VAL A 204 7.74 -18.58 15.34
N GLN A 205 7.62 -19.83 14.92
CA GLN A 205 8.55 -20.89 15.29
C GLN A 205 9.27 -21.40 14.05
N ARG A 206 10.60 -21.45 14.12
CA ARG A 206 11.48 -21.93 13.04
C ARG A 206 12.71 -22.59 13.64
N GLY A 207 13.07 -23.77 13.14
CA GLY A 207 14.28 -24.49 13.57
C GLY A 207 14.31 -24.78 15.08
N GLY A 208 13.14 -25.03 15.68
CA GLY A 208 13.01 -25.28 17.12
C GLY A 208 13.02 -24.03 18.01
N VAL A 209 13.21 -22.83 17.45
CA VAL A 209 13.21 -21.57 18.19
C VAL A 209 11.91 -20.81 17.93
N GLU A 210 11.29 -20.29 18.99
CA GLU A 210 10.16 -19.34 18.90
C GLU A 210 10.70 -17.91 19.11
N TYR A 211 10.27 -16.97 18.28
CA TYR A 211 10.60 -15.56 18.42
C TYR A 211 9.46 -14.67 17.93
N SER A 212 9.41 -13.45 18.45
CA SER A 212 8.41 -12.44 18.10
C SER A 212 8.89 -11.52 16.97
N GLU A 213 7.97 -10.76 16.40
CA GLU A 213 8.26 -9.74 15.37
C GLU A 213 9.30 -8.70 15.81
N ALA A 214 9.52 -8.51 17.12
CA ALA A 214 10.57 -7.64 17.64
C ALA A 214 11.98 -8.12 17.29
N HIS A 215 12.15 -9.41 17.03
CA HIS A 215 13.42 -10.05 16.65
C HIS A 215 13.46 -10.48 15.18
N MET A 216 12.39 -10.23 14.41
CA MET A 216 12.40 -10.48 12.97
C MET A 216 13.30 -9.46 12.26
N GLY A 217 14.11 -9.94 11.32
CA GLY A 217 14.84 -9.05 10.42
C GLY A 217 13.89 -8.20 9.59
N PHE A 218 14.37 -7.04 9.09
CA PHE A 218 13.57 -6.09 8.32
C PHE A 218 12.75 -6.75 7.19
N GLY A 219 13.36 -7.68 6.44
CA GLY A 219 12.68 -8.40 5.36
C GLY A 219 11.57 -9.35 5.83
N GLU A 220 11.79 -10.04 6.95
CA GLU A 220 10.86 -11.03 7.49
C GLU A 220 9.60 -10.37 8.06
N GLY A 221 9.76 -9.44 9.00
CA GLY A 221 8.64 -8.75 9.63
C GLY A 221 7.81 -7.96 8.62
N ARG A 222 8.47 -7.36 7.63
CA ARG A 222 7.82 -6.65 6.51
C ARG A 222 6.99 -7.59 5.64
N THR A 223 7.52 -8.75 5.30
CA THR A 223 6.82 -9.72 4.44
C THR A 223 5.59 -10.26 5.15
N GLN A 224 5.72 -10.69 6.41
CA GLN A 224 4.58 -11.18 7.18
C GLN A 224 3.50 -10.11 7.34
N SER A 225 3.88 -8.88 7.71
CA SER A 225 2.95 -7.76 7.84
C SER A 225 2.21 -7.47 6.53
N LEU A 226 2.92 -7.52 5.40
CA LEU A 226 2.32 -7.32 4.09
C LEU A 226 1.35 -8.45 3.76
N VAL A 227 1.75 -9.72 3.89
CA VAL A 227 0.87 -10.86 3.58
C VAL A 227 -0.39 -10.84 4.45
N VAL A 228 -0.26 -10.61 5.77
CA VAL A 228 -1.40 -10.48 6.67
C VAL A 228 -2.33 -9.32 6.24
N ALA A 229 -1.76 -8.18 5.85
CA ALA A 229 -2.56 -7.06 5.35
C ALA A 229 -3.29 -7.42 4.05
N LEU A 230 -2.61 -8.07 3.10
CA LEU A 230 -3.19 -8.49 1.82
C LEU A 230 -4.36 -9.48 2.02
N GLU A 231 -4.22 -10.43 2.94
CA GLU A 231 -5.23 -11.47 3.21
C GLU A 231 -6.46 -10.93 3.97
N LYS A 232 -6.31 -9.83 4.72
CA LYS A 232 -7.42 -9.15 5.41
C LYS A 232 -8.16 -8.16 4.50
N ILE A 233 -7.61 -7.84 3.35
CA ILE A 233 -8.16 -6.84 2.43
C ILE A 233 -9.24 -7.49 1.54
N PRO A 234 -10.42 -6.87 1.36
CA PRO A 234 -11.44 -7.37 0.44
C PRO A 234 -10.97 -7.43 -1.02
N ASP A 235 -11.47 -8.41 -1.78
CA ASP A 235 -11.05 -8.75 -3.16
C ASP A 235 -11.00 -7.60 -4.18
N VAL A 236 -11.72 -6.50 -3.96
CA VAL A 236 -11.88 -5.39 -4.94
C VAL A 236 -10.95 -4.19 -4.65
N THR A 237 -10.04 -4.34 -3.69
CA THR A 237 -9.16 -3.26 -3.21
C THR A 237 -7.96 -3.01 -4.12
N THR A 238 -7.64 -1.74 -4.38
CA THR A 238 -6.39 -1.39 -5.08
C THR A 238 -5.26 -1.27 -4.06
N ILE A 239 -4.24 -2.13 -4.20
CA ILE A 239 -3.13 -2.23 -3.26
C ILE A 239 -1.89 -1.53 -3.84
N ARG A 240 -1.24 -0.69 -3.03
CA ARG A 240 -0.06 0.08 -3.44
C ARG A 240 1.06 -0.12 -2.45
N VAL A 241 2.10 -0.84 -2.89
CA VAL A 241 3.28 -1.11 -2.06
C VAL A 241 4.44 -0.27 -2.57
N ARG A 242 5.10 0.46 -1.66
CA ARG A 242 6.37 1.14 -1.96
C ARG A 242 7.52 0.31 -1.39
N SER A 243 8.40 -0.20 -2.25
CA SER A 243 9.71 -0.69 -1.83
C SER A 243 10.78 0.37 -2.08
N THR A 244 11.50 0.77 -1.04
CA THR A 244 12.77 1.49 -1.19
C THR A 244 13.86 0.44 -1.22
N ALA A 245 14.52 0.26 -2.36
CA ALA A 245 15.81 -0.40 -2.37
C ALA A 245 16.80 0.50 -1.61
N LEU A 246 17.48 -0.06 -0.62
CA LEU A 246 18.65 0.59 -0.03
C LEU A 246 19.67 0.83 -1.16
N PRO A 247 20.35 1.97 -1.20
CA PRO A 247 21.42 2.18 -2.15
C PRO A 247 22.46 1.07 -1.97
N SER A 248 22.85 0.43 -3.07
CA SER A 248 24.08 -0.35 -3.11
C SER A 248 25.23 0.62 -2.83
N THR A 249 25.85 0.47 -1.66
CA THR A 249 27.16 1.05 -1.34
C THR A 249 28.22 0.52 -2.26
#